data_AF-A0A1W9M7G6-F1
#
_entry.id   AF-A0A1W9M7G6-F1
#
_cell.length_a   1.000
_cell.length_b   1.000
_cell.length_c   1.000
_cell.angle_alpha   90.00
_cell.angle_beta   90.00
_cell.angle_gamma   90.00
#
_symmetry.space_group_name_H-M   'P 1'
#
loop_
_entity.id
_entity.type
_entity.pdbx_description
1 polymer ?
#
loop_
_entity_poly.entity_id
_entity_poly.type
_entity_poly.pdbx_seq_one_letter_code
_entity_poly.pdbx_strand_id
1 'polypeptide(L)'
;MVVKQLGDINYVGRISPHLYGEPLLDNRLPGFIAETRLACPLANIVVMSNGDFLTRDILLSLVSAGMDEIYVTNYDLEDNSVVIALQKEFPDHVTMRNFKNVDKRNKAGILDNVVKVQDNNRPCLRPSSQMVINWEGQVILCCNDYYAKHVIGSVRDITLLNLWWSDELCYFKKILSQEHGRMKVDICRYCDG
;
A
#
# COMPACT_ATOMS: atom_id res chain seq x y z
N MET A 1 4.48 9.44 -15.51
CA MET A 1 5.61 8.53 -15.82
C MET A 1 5.41 7.12 -15.27
N VAL A 2 4.95 6.95 -14.01
CA VAL A 2 4.63 5.62 -13.43
C VAL A 2 3.32 5.05 -13.97
N VAL A 3 2.20 5.76 -13.83
CA VAL A 3 0.87 5.28 -14.27
C VAL A 3 0.80 5.00 -15.77
N LYS A 4 1.54 5.76 -16.57
CA LYS A 4 1.69 5.49 -18.02
C LYS A 4 2.32 4.12 -18.27
N GLN A 5 3.42 3.79 -17.59
CA GLN A 5 4.09 2.49 -17.74
C GLN A 5 3.19 1.33 -17.29
N LEU A 6 2.33 1.54 -16.28
CA LEU A 6 1.30 0.57 -15.91
C LEU A 6 0.23 0.42 -16.99
N GLY A 7 -0.17 1.51 -17.63
CA GLY A 7 -1.08 1.50 -18.79
C GLY A 7 -0.49 0.75 -19.98
N ASP A 8 0.81 0.95 -20.28
CA ASP A 8 1.51 0.28 -21.38
C ASP A 8 1.52 -1.25 -21.26
N ILE A 9 1.37 -1.79 -20.04
CA ILE A 9 1.28 -3.24 -19.77
C ILE A 9 -0.15 -3.71 -19.48
N ASN A 10 -1.16 -2.87 -19.71
CA ASN A 10 -2.57 -3.12 -19.37
C ASN A 10 -2.75 -3.62 -17.93
N TYR A 11 -2.13 -2.92 -16.97
CA TYR A 11 -2.20 -3.34 -15.57
C TYR A 11 -3.65 -3.36 -15.07
N VAL A 12 -4.09 -4.53 -14.59
CA VAL A 12 -5.45 -4.77 -14.05
C VAL A 12 -5.46 -5.06 -12.54
N GLY A 13 -4.29 -4.93 -11.90
CA GLY A 13 -4.16 -5.18 -10.46
C GLY A 13 -4.64 -4.00 -9.62
N ARG A 14 -4.25 -4.02 -8.33
CA ARG A 14 -4.58 -2.95 -7.38
C ARG A 14 -3.51 -1.85 -7.39
N ILE A 15 -3.96 -0.60 -7.45
CA ILE A 15 -3.12 0.60 -7.30
C ILE A 15 -3.60 1.34 -6.04
N SER A 16 -2.66 1.63 -5.14
CA SER A 16 -2.98 2.30 -3.87
C SER A 16 -2.03 3.47 -3.62
N PRO A 17 -2.51 4.73 -3.69
CA PRO A 17 -1.66 5.92 -3.53
C PRO A 17 -1.45 6.27 -2.04
N HIS A 18 -0.89 5.34 -1.27
CA HIS A 18 -0.53 5.57 0.12
C HIS A 18 0.69 4.73 0.51
N LEU A 19 1.30 5.08 1.64
CA LEU A 19 2.30 4.23 2.30
C LEU A 19 2.21 4.37 3.82
N TYR A 20 2.74 5.46 4.37
CA TYR A 20 2.72 5.75 5.81
C TYR A 20 2.10 7.11 6.17
N GLY A 21 1.74 7.93 5.17
CA GLY A 21 1.04 9.20 5.38
C GLY A 21 -0.48 9.06 5.28
N GLU A 22 -1.18 10.12 5.68
CA GLU A 22 -2.63 10.24 5.48
C GLU A 22 -2.92 10.85 4.10
N PRO A 23 -3.44 10.06 3.12
CA PRO A 23 -3.60 10.52 1.76
C PRO A 23 -4.66 11.63 1.61
N LEU A 24 -5.67 11.72 2.49
CA LEU A 24 -6.71 12.74 2.40
C LEU A 24 -6.20 14.17 2.65
N LEU A 25 -4.98 14.33 3.17
CA LEU A 25 -4.31 15.62 3.32
C LEU A 25 -3.68 16.14 2.01
N ASP A 26 -3.47 15.28 1.01
CA ASP A 26 -2.91 15.69 -0.28
C ASP A 26 -4.02 16.12 -1.24
N ASN A 27 -4.15 17.43 -1.44
CA ASN A 27 -5.16 18.01 -2.34
C ASN A 27 -4.99 17.60 -3.82
N ARG A 28 -3.85 16.99 -4.19
CA ARG A 28 -3.60 16.47 -5.54
C ARG A 28 -4.16 15.06 -5.73
N LEU A 29 -4.59 14.38 -4.65
CA LEU A 29 -5.04 12.98 -4.70
C LEU A 29 -6.12 12.71 -5.75
N PRO A 30 -7.21 13.51 -5.89
CA PRO A 30 -8.18 13.29 -6.96
C PRO A 30 -7.56 13.36 -8.36
N GLY A 31 -6.59 14.25 -8.58
CA GLY A 31 -5.84 14.35 -9.84
C GLY A 31 -5.04 13.09 -10.13
N PHE A 32 -4.31 12.57 -9.14
CA PHE A 32 -3.57 11.31 -9.30
C PHE A 32 -4.49 10.12 -9.58
N ILE A 33 -5.67 10.07 -8.97
CA ILE A 33 -6.67 9.03 -9.23
C ILE A 33 -7.20 9.14 -10.66
N ALA A 34 -7.54 10.36 -11.12
CA ALA A 34 -8.02 10.58 -12.48
C ALA A 34 -6.98 10.18 -13.53
N GLU A 35 -5.72 10.58 -13.35
CA GLU A 35 -4.61 10.15 -14.22
C GLU A 35 -4.43 8.63 -14.22
N THR A 36 -4.56 8.01 -13.04
CA THR A 36 -4.46 6.55 -12.89
C THR A 36 -5.59 5.84 -13.62
N ARG A 37 -6.84 6.29 -13.44
CA ARG A 37 -8.02 5.69 -14.09
C ARG A 37 -7.93 5.82 -15.61
N LEU A 38 -7.47 6.96 -16.12
CA LEU A 38 -7.28 7.17 -17.55
C LEU A 38 -6.23 6.21 -18.13
N ALA A 39 -5.10 6.03 -17.46
CA ALA A 39 -4.03 5.17 -17.93
C ALA A 39 -4.32 3.67 -17.72
N CYS A 40 -5.01 3.32 -16.64
CA CYS A 40 -5.27 1.95 -16.20
C CYS A 40 -6.77 1.75 -15.96
N PRO A 41 -7.61 1.71 -17.03
CA PRO A 41 -9.07 1.73 -16.90
C PRO A 41 -9.66 0.53 -16.16
N LEU A 42 -8.94 -0.59 -16.11
CA LEU A 42 -9.36 -1.84 -15.46
C LEU A 42 -8.67 -2.08 -14.11
N ALA A 43 -7.76 -1.21 -13.67
CA ALA A 43 -7.12 -1.35 -12.38
C ALA A 43 -8.11 -1.06 -11.24
N ASN A 44 -7.88 -1.71 -10.10
CA ASN A 44 -8.60 -1.45 -8.87
C ASN A 44 -7.88 -0.36 -8.05
N ILE A 45 -8.45 0.84 -7.98
CA ILE A 45 -7.85 2.00 -7.33
C ILE A 45 -8.40 2.12 -5.91
N VAL A 46 -7.54 1.88 -4.92
CA VAL A 46 -7.93 1.78 -3.52
C VAL A 46 -7.14 2.75 -2.64
N VAL A 47 -7.87 3.60 -1.92
CA VAL A 47 -7.30 4.52 -0.92
C VAL A 47 -7.40 3.88 0.47
N MET A 48 -6.37 4.05 1.29
CA MET A 48 -6.41 3.66 2.71
C MET A 48 -6.18 4.91 3.55
N SER A 49 -7.05 5.16 4.51
CA SER A 49 -7.07 6.40 5.31
C SER A 49 -7.44 6.10 6.76
N ASN A 50 -7.07 7.00 7.67
CA ASN A 50 -7.60 7.01 9.02
C ASN A 50 -9.05 7.52 9.10
N GLY A 51 -9.50 8.25 8.08
CA GLY A 51 -10.88 8.78 7.98
C GLY A 51 -11.11 10.14 8.64
N ASP A 52 -10.13 10.72 9.32
CA ASP A 52 -10.30 11.96 10.10
C ASP A 52 -10.73 13.15 9.23
N PHE A 53 -10.23 13.18 7.99
CA PHE A 53 -10.50 14.23 7.01
C PHE A 53 -11.58 13.81 5.99
N LEU A 54 -12.18 12.64 6.13
CA LEU A 54 -13.14 12.15 5.14
C LEU A 54 -14.47 12.90 5.29
N THR A 55 -14.77 13.71 4.29
CA THR A 55 -16.08 14.35 4.12
C THR A 55 -16.80 13.75 2.92
N ARG A 56 -18.11 14.01 2.83
CA ARG A 56 -18.91 13.62 1.65
C ARG A 56 -18.35 14.22 0.36
N ASP A 57 -17.93 15.49 0.40
CA ASP A 57 -17.40 16.17 -0.79
C ASP A 57 -16.05 15.56 -1.24
N ILE A 58 -15.17 15.24 -0.29
CA ILE A 58 -13.91 14.54 -0.59
C ILE A 58 -14.20 13.16 -1.18
N LEU A 59 -15.09 12.38 -0.57
CA LEU A 59 -15.48 11.07 -1.08
C LEU A 59 -15.99 11.17 -2.53
N LEU A 60 -16.94 12.06 -2.79
CA LEU A 60 -17.51 12.25 -4.12
C LEU A 60 -16.47 12.73 -5.14
N SER A 61 -15.51 13.57 -4.72
CA SER A 61 -14.40 13.98 -5.57
C SER A 61 -13.50 12.80 -5.95
N LEU A 62 -13.22 11.88 -5.03
CA LEU A 62 -12.39 10.70 -5.30
C LEU A 62 -13.13 9.68 -6.17
N VAL A 63 -14.41 9.40 -5.89
CA VAL A 63 -15.25 8.52 -6.70
C VAL A 63 -15.40 9.06 -8.12
N SER A 64 -15.66 10.36 -8.28
CA SER A 64 -15.77 10.99 -9.61
C SER A 64 -14.45 10.97 -10.39
N ALA A 65 -13.30 10.97 -9.70
CA ALA A 65 -12.00 10.78 -10.33
C ALA A 65 -11.75 9.32 -10.77
N GLY A 66 -12.57 8.37 -10.32
CA GLY A 66 -12.47 6.96 -10.68
C GLY A 66 -11.87 6.07 -9.60
N MET A 67 -11.88 6.48 -8.32
CA MET A 67 -11.57 5.61 -7.19
C MET A 67 -12.62 4.50 -7.08
N ASP A 68 -12.19 3.26 -6.81
CA ASP A 68 -13.12 2.15 -6.57
C ASP A 68 -13.52 2.08 -5.09
N GLU A 69 -12.56 2.11 -4.17
CA GLU A 69 -12.83 1.91 -2.75
C GLU A 69 -11.90 2.72 -1.85
N ILE A 70 -12.43 3.20 -0.72
CA ILE A 70 -11.66 3.72 0.40
C ILE A 70 -11.84 2.80 1.62
N TYR A 71 -10.72 2.30 2.14
CA TYR A 71 -10.68 1.60 3.42
C TYR A 71 -10.31 2.57 4.53
N VAL A 72 -11.23 2.78 5.46
CA VAL A 72 -11.03 3.60 6.65
C VAL A 72 -10.69 2.72 7.84
N THR A 73 -9.52 2.92 8.43
CA THR A 73 -9.19 2.35 9.73
C THR A 73 -9.43 3.40 10.79
N ASN A 74 -10.52 3.26 11.55
CA ASN A 74 -10.77 4.15 12.68
C ASN A 74 -9.82 3.82 13.84
N TYR A 75 -8.95 4.76 14.20
CA TYR A 75 -7.99 4.61 15.30
C TYR A 75 -8.53 5.09 16.65
N ASP A 76 -9.63 5.84 16.66
CA ASP A 76 -10.21 6.39 17.87
C ASP A 76 -11.01 5.35 18.67
N LEU A 77 -11.25 5.69 19.94
CA LEU A 77 -12.04 4.84 20.84
C LEU A 77 -13.50 4.76 20.44
N GLU A 78 -14.04 5.88 19.96
CA GLU A 78 -15.40 6.04 19.47
C GLU A 78 -15.42 5.92 17.95
N ASP A 79 -16.52 5.40 17.40
CA ASP A 79 -16.65 5.29 15.95
C ASP A 79 -16.93 6.65 15.31
N ASN A 80 -16.22 6.93 14.21
CA ASN A 80 -16.41 8.14 13.44
C ASN A 80 -17.80 8.11 12.76
N SER A 81 -18.75 8.86 13.32
CA SER A 81 -20.15 8.89 12.89
C SER A 81 -20.31 9.40 11.44
N VAL A 82 -19.40 10.27 10.98
CA VAL A 82 -19.37 10.74 9.59
C VAL A 82 -19.03 9.58 8.66
N VAL A 83 -17.97 8.83 8.97
CA VAL A 83 -17.56 7.66 8.16
C VAL A 83 -18.64 6.58 8.17
N ILE A 84 -19.30 6.33 9.31
CA ILE A 84 -20.44 5.39 9.40
C ILE A 84 -21.57 5.83 8.48
N ALA A 85 -21.92 7.12 8.48
CA ALA A 85 -22.97 7.65 7.62
C ALA A 85 -22.59 7.49 6.14
N LEU A 86 -21.35 7.79 5.77
CA LEU A 86 -20.84 7.62 4.41
C LEU A 86 -20.80 6.15 3.98
N GLN A 87 -20.44 5.22 4.87
CA GLN A 87 -20.49 3.80 4.58
C GLN A 87 -21.92 3.31 4.32
N LYS A 88 -22.91 3.85 5.03
CA LYS A 88 -24.32 3.51 4.77
C LYS A 88 -24.83 4.10 3.46
N GLU A 89 -24.40 5.32 3.13
CA GLU A 89 -24.80 6.01 1.88
C GLU A 89 -24.09 5.42 0.65
N PHE A 90 -22.82 5.02 0.80
CA PHE A 90 -21.94 4.53 -0.29
C PHE A 90 -21.27 3.19 0.08
N PRO A 91 -22.06 2.11 0.30
CA PRO A 91 -21.55 0.84 0.81
C PRO A 91 -20.57 0.13 -0.14
N ASP A 92 -20.65 0.41 -1.44
CA ASP A 92 -19.75 -0.16 -2.45
C ASP A 92 -18.39 0.57 -2.53
N HIS A 93 -18.29 1.76 -1.93
CA HIS A 93 -17.09 2.61 -2.01
C HIS A 93 -16.39 2.81 -0.66
N VAL A 94 -17.10 2.65 0.46
CA VAL A 94 -16.55 2.96 1.78
C VAL A 94 -16.61 1.73 2.68
N THR A 95 -15.45 1.24 3.08
CA THR A 95 -15.32 0.18 4.08
C THR A 95 -14.67 0.74 5.33
N MET A 96 -15.40 0.80 6.44
CA MET A 96 -14.81 1.14 7.75
C MET A 96 -14.46 -0.12 8.54
N ARG A 97 -13.30 -0.11 9.19
CA ARG A 97 -12.89 -1.10 10.19
C ARG A 97 -12.39 -0.37 11.43
N ASN A 98 -12.65 -0.94 12.61
CA ASN A 98 -12.14 -0.40 13.85
C ASN A 98 -10.73 -0.96 14.12
N PHE A 99 -9.77 -0.11 14.52
CA PHE A 99 -8.39 -0.50 14.82
C PHE A 99 -8.29 -1.62 15.88
N LYS A 100 -9.25 -1.69 16.81
CA LYS A 100 -9.35 -2.79 17.80
C LYS A 100 -9.45 -4.17 17.14
N ASN A 101 -9.96 -4.23 15.91
CA ASN A 101 -10.19 -5.45 15.14
C ASN A 101 -9.16 -5.65 14.02
N VAL A 102 -8.11 -4.82 13.95
CA VAL A 102 -7.06 -4.94 12.94
C VAL A 102 -5.87 -5.69 13.52
N ASP A 103 -5.34 -6.65 12.75
CA ASP A 103 -4.06 -7.28 13.06
C ASP A 103 -2.97 -6.23 13.17
N LYS A 104 -2.51 -5.99 14.39
CA LYS A 104 -1.33 -5.16 14.63
C LYS A 104 -0.14 -5.81 13.95
N ARG A 105 0.72 -4.99 13.34
CA ARG A 105 1.95 -5.43 12.68
C ARG A 105 3.14 -4.78 13.35
N ASN A 106 4.25 -5.50 13.43
CA ASN A 106 5.45 -5.02 14.09
C ASN A 106 6.36 -4.17 13.20
N LYS A 107 5.97 -4.00 11.92
CA LYS A 107 6.71 -3.20 10.93
C LYS A 107 8.18 -3.63 10.83
N ALA A 108 8.38 -4.92 10.55
CA ALA A 108 9.72 -5.50 10.43
C ALA A 108 10.59 -5.31 11.68
N GLY A 109 9.96 -5.38 12.86
CA GLY A 109 10.62 -5.27 14.17
C GLY A 109 10.81 -3.85 14.70
N ILE A 110 10.34 -2.81 14.01
CA ILE A 110 10.37 -1.43 14.53
C ILE A 110 9.46 -1.29 15.76
N LEU A 111 8.37 -2.04 15.79
CA LEU A 111 7.37 -2.07 16.88
C LEU A 111 7.36 -3.46 17.56
N ASP A 112 8.54 -3.94 17.95
CA ASP A 112 8.73 -5.26 18.59
C ASP A 112 8.06 -5.38 19.97
N ASN A 113 7.81 -4.24 20.62
CA ASN A 113 7.03 -4.11 21.84
C ASN A 113 5.53 -4.29 21.62
N VAL A 114 5.03 -4.17 20.38
CA VAL A 114 3.61 -4.31 20.04
C VAL A 114 3.28 -5.73 19.59
N VAL A 115 4.07 -6.29 18.67
CA VAL A 115 3.91 -7.66 18.18
C VAL A 115 5.27 -8.34 18.07
N LYS A 116 5.42 -9.43 18.82
CA LYS A 116 6.62 -10.29 18.75
C LYS A 116 6.47 -11.28 17.61
N VAL A 117 7.58 -11.53 16.91
CA VAL A 117 7.64 -12.60 15.91
C VAL A 117 7.58 -13.94 16.64
N GLN A 118 6.54 -14.73 16.36
CA GLN A 118 6.38 -16.06 16.97
C GLN A 118 7.02 -17.16 16.11
N ASP A 119 6.83 -17.09 14.79
CA ASP A 119 7.46 -17.97 13.81
C ASP A 119 7.79 -17.16 12.56
N ASN A 120 9.04 -17.25 12.13
CA ASN A 120 9.55 -16.55 10.95
C ASN A 120 10.06 -17.48 9.84
N ASN A 121 9.73 -18.77 9.93
CA ASN A 121 10.17 -19.74 8.94
C ASN A 121 9.28 -19.73 7.69
N ARG A 122 8.12 -19.09 7.75
CA ARG A 122 7.18 -19.03 6.63
C ARG A 122 7.71 -18.19 5.45
N PRO A 123 7.48 -18.64 4.22
CA PRO A 123 7.71 -17.82 3.03
C PRO A 123 7.00 -16.47 3.08
N CYS A 124 7.54 -15.48 2.36
CA CYS A 124 6.93 -14.19 2.09
C CYS A 124 6.82 -13.98 0.59
N LEU A 125 5.60 -13.77 0.10
CA LEU A 125 5.34 -13.51 -1.32
C LEU A 125 5.14 -12.02 -1.63
N ARG A 126 5.22 -11.12 -0.62
CA ARG A 126 5.01 -9.68 -0.84
C ARG A 126 5.90 -9.13 -1.95
N PRO A 127 7.23 -9.32 -1.99
CA PRO A 127 8.05 -8.80 -3.09
C PRO A 127 7.69 -9.39 -4.46
N SER A 128 7.01 -10.54 -4.49
CA SER A 128 6.53 -11.20 -5.71
C SER A 128 5.13 -10.75 -6.14
N SER A 129 4.35 -10.12 -5.27
CA SER A 129 2.95 -9.73 -5.53
C SER A 129 2.67 -8.23 -5.41
N GLN A 130 3.60 -7.45 -4.86
CA GLN A 130 3.49 -6.00 -4.75
C GLN A 130 4.82 -5.30 -5.06
N MET A 131 4.71 -4.10 -5.61
CA MET A 131 5.81 -3.12 -5.70
C MET A 131 5.41 -1.91 -4.85
N VAL A 132 6.35 -1.38 -4.07
CA VAL A 132 6.14 -0.18 -3.26
C VAL A 132 7.08 0.91 -3.74
N ILE A 133 6.52 2.07 -4.07
CA ILE A 133 7.25 3.27 -4.49
C ILE A 133 7.04 4.32 -3.41
N ASN A 134 8.12 4.83 -2.80
CA ASN A 134 8.03 5.90 -1.80
C ASN A 134 7.89 7.28 -2.46
N TRP A 135 7.75 8.33 -1.65
CA TRP A 135 7.57 9.72 -2.12
C TRP A 135 8.81 10.27 -2.86
N GLU A 136 9.99 9.69 -2.64
CA GLU A 136 11.21 10.01 -3.39
C GLU A 136 11.28 9.29 -4.74
N GLY A 137 10.30 8.44 -5.08
CA GLY A 137 10.32 7.64 -6.30
C GLY A 137 11.22 6.41 -6.22
N GLN A 138 11.67 6.02 -5.04
CA GLN A 138 12.44 4.79 -4.84
C GLN A 138 11.51 3.59 -4.75
N VAL A 139 11.85 2.51 -5.44
CA VAL A 139 11.26 1.19 -5.23
C VAL A 139 11.94 0.54 -4.03
N ILE A 140 11.16 0.25 -2.99
CA ILE A 140 11.65 -0.39 -1.75
C ILE A 140 11.13 -1.83 -1.65
N LEU A 141 11.80 -2.65 -0.83
CA LEU A 141 11.54 -4.08 -0.74
C LEU A 141 10.07 -4.44 -0.45
N CYS A 142 9.44 -3.79 0.53
CA CYS A 142 8.02 -3.99 0.80
C CYS A 142 7.44 -2.87 1.66
N CYS A 143 6.14 -2.93 1.91
CA CYS A 143 5.43 -1.97 2.74
C CYS A 143 5.93 -1.94 4.20
N ASN A 144 6.62 -2.97 4.71
CA ASN A 144 7.21 -2.97 6.05
C ASN A 144 8.62 -2.36 6.11
N ASP A 145 9.23 -2.00 4.98
CA ASP A 145 10.54 -1.34 4.94
C ASP A 145 10.41 0.18 5.14
N TYR A 146 9.98 0.58 6.33
CA TYR A 146 9.65 1.98 6.66
C TYR A 146 10.80 2.96 6.39
N TYR A 147 12.03 2.57 6.73
CA TYR A 147 13.23 3.39 6.57
C TYR A 147 13.90 3.24 5.20
N ALA A 148 13.29 2.52 4.25
CA ALA A 148 13.87 2.22 2.95
C ALA A 148 15.28 1.62 3.06
N LYS A 149 15.48 0.64 3.94
CA LYS A 149 16.78 -0.03 4.11
C LYS A 149 17.21 -0.82 2.88
N HIS A 150 16.24 -1.30 2.08
CA HIS A 150 16.46 -2.03 0.85
C HIS A 150 15.81 -1.30 -0.32
N VAL A 151 16.55 -0.33 -0.87
CA VAL A 151 16.19 0.38 -2.10
C VAL A 151 16.65 -0.44 -3.30
N ILE A 152 15.69 -0.87 -4.14
CA ILE A 152 15.92 -1.64 -5.36
C ILE A 152 16.36 -0.74 -6.53
N GLY A 153 15.94 0.52 -6.50
CA GLY A 153 16.22 1.50 -7.54
C GLY A 153 15.19 2.62 -7.55
N SER A 154 15.23 3.47 -8.57
CA SER A 154 14.39 4.67 -8.69
C SER A 154 13.60 4.66 -10.00
N VAL A 155 12.30 4.97 -9.91
CA VAL A 155 11.42 5.06 -11.09
C VAL A 155 11.72 6.30 -11.94
N ARG A 156 12.60 7.20 -11.49
CA ARG A 156 13.09 8.35 -12.27
C ARG A 156 14.12 7.92 -13.30
N ASP A 157 14.81 6.81 -13.04
CA ASP A 157 15.98 6.38 -13.81
C ASP A 157 15.73 5.05 -14.54
N ILE A 158 14.92 4.16 -13.95
CA ILE A 158 14.67 2.81 -14.45
C ILE A 158 13.16 2.58 -14.62
N THR A 159 12.78 1.89 -15.70
CA THR A 159 11.37 1.53 -15.93
C THR A 159 10.85 0.53 -14.90
N LEU A 160 9.53 0.53 -14.65
CA LEU A 160 8.89 -0.37 -13.69
C LEU A 160 9.16 -1.84 -14.02
N LEU A 161 9.11 -2.22 -15.29
CA LEU A 161 9.33 -3.59 -15.70
C LEU A 161 10.79 -4.02 -15.50
N ASN A 162 11.75 -3.14 -15.76
CA ASN A 162 13.16 -3.40 -15.51
C ASN A 162 13.48 -3.45 -14.01
N LEU A 163 12.85 -2.61 -13.19
CA LEU A 163 12.93 -2.70 -11.72
C LEU A 163 12.28 -4.00 -11.21
N TRP A 164 11.16 -4.41 -11.81
CA TRP A 164 10.46 -5.63 -11.43
C TRP A 164 11.29 -6.90 -11.68
N TRP A 165 12.06 -6.90 -12.77
CA TRP A 165 12.95 -7.99 -13.19
C TRP A 165 14.43 -7.73 -12.89
N SER A 166 14.74 -6.77 -12.03
CA SER A 166 16.13 -6.51 -11.64
C SER A 166 16.71 -7.69 -10.87
N ASP A 167 18.02 -7.91 -11.00
CA ASP A 167 18.72 -8.97 -10.25
C ASP A 167 18.47 -8.87 -8.74
N GLU A 168 18.42 -7.65 -8.22
CA GLU A 168 18.19 -7.38 -6.80
C GLU A 168 16.78 -7.76 -6.35
N LEU A 169 15.74 -7.35 -7.07
CA LEU A 169 14.37 -7.73 -6.68
C LEU A 169 14.12 -9.23 -6.93
N CYS A 170 14.66 -9.80 -8.00
CA CYS A 170 14.61 -11.25 -8.27
C CYS A 170 15.31 -12.05 -7.18
N TYR A 171 16.43 -11.56 -6.64
CA TYR A 171 17.10 -12.15 -5.49
C TYR A 171 16.18 -12.17 -4.27
N PHE A 172 15.56 -11.04 -3.91
CA PHE A 172 14.64 -10.98 -2.78
C PHE A 172 13.41 -11.87 -2.97
N LYS A 173 12.79 -11.86 -4.15
CA LYS A 173 11.67 -12.75 -4.49
C LYS A 173 12.03 -14.22 -4.27
N LYS A 174 13.20 -14.65 -4.76
CA LYS A 174 13.69 -16.03 -4.64
C LYS A 174 14.03 -16.41 -3.20
N ILE A 175 14.74 -15.55 -2.47
CA ILE A 175 15.15 -15.83 -1.09
C ILE A 175 13.89 -15.89 -0.20
N LEU A 176 13.02 -14.90 -0.29
CA LEU A 176 11.87 -14.77 0.60
C LEU A 176 10.75 -15.77 0.29
N SER A 177 10.69 -16.35 -0.92
CA SER A 177 9.75 -17.44 -1.22
C SER A 177 10.15 -18.79 -0.63
N GLN A 178 11.36 -18.92 -0.07
CA GLN A 178 11.83 -20.16 0.56
C GLN A 178 11.44 -20.23 2.04
N GLU A 179 11.32 -21.45 2.55
CA GLU A 179 11.36 -21.68 3.99
C GLU A 179 12.64 -21.09 4.59
N HIS A 180 12.52 -20.46 5.75
CA HIS A 180 13.60 -19.74 6.43
C HIS A 180 14.20 -18.56 5.62
N GLY A 181 13.62 -18.21 4.46
CA GLY A 181 14.08 -17.11 3.61
C GLY A 181 14.17 -15.77 4.35
N ARG A 182 13.18 -15.51 5.22
CA ARG A 182 13.11 -14.30 6.05
C ARG A 182 14.30 -14.17 7.00
N MET A 183 14.92 -15.26 7.44
CA MET A 183 16.10 -15.22 8.32
C MET A 183 17.36 -14.70 7.61
N LYS A 184 17.38 -14.71 6.28
CA LYS A 184 18.50 -14.26 5.46
C LYS A 184 18.47 -12.76 5.13
N VAL A 185 17.41 -12.06 5.52
CA VAL A 185 17.23 -10.62 5.27
C VAL A 185 17.01 -9.91 6.61
N ASP A 186 17.82 -8.90 6.89
CA ASP A 186 17.95 -8.22 8.19
C ASP A 186 16.64 -7.61 8.72
N ILE A 187 15.79 -7.02 7.88
CA ILE A 187 14.48 -6.52 8.29
C ILE A 187 13.46 -7.65 8.39
N CYS A 188 13.55 -8.64 7.49
CA CYS A 188 12.55 -9.71 7.41
C CYS A 188 12.68 -10.69 8.58
N ARG A 189 13.87 -10.89 9.14
CA ARG A 189 14.09 -11.74 10.33
C ARG A 189 13.33 -11.27 11.58
N TYR A 190 12.86 -10.02 11.57
CA TYR A 190 12.03 -9.45 12.64
C TYR A 190 10.60 -9.13 12.18
N CYS A 191 10.19 -9.53 10.98
CA CYS A 191 8.88 -9.20 10.43
C CYS A 191 7.80 -10.23 10.82
N ASP A 192 6.69 -9.76 11.39
CA ASP A 192 5.56 -10.61 11.78
C ASP A 192 4.62 -10.97 10.61
N GLY A 193 4.68 -10.27 9.46
CA GLY A 193 3.75 -10.51 8.35
C GLY A 193 3.82 -9.53 7.19
#